data_AF-A0A0B3S3U7-F1
#
_entry.id   AF-A0A0B3S3U7-F1
#
_cell.length_a   1.000
_cell.length_b   1.000
_cell.length_c   1.000
_cell.angle_alpha   90.00
_cell.angle_beta   90.00
_cell.angle_gamma   90.00
#
_symmetry.space_group_name_H-M   'P 1'
#
loop_
_entity.id
_entity.type
_entity.pdbx_description
1 polymer ?
#
loop_
_entity_poly.entity_id
_entity_poly.type
_entity_poly.pdbx_seq_one_letter_code
_entity_poly.pdbx_strand_id
1 'polypeptide(L)'
;MFEARGVAAEDLPVADPDLLPLNEEAAAARQSFVQGTYGETSKGVVDYTVQLLFLDLWLRPDLAPRDRSMVTVAALITAGQPDQMSFHLNRAMDNGLTQEEAGGVLAHLAFYAGWTHVFSAMPVAKEVFKNRAD
;
A
#
# COMPACT_ATOMS: atom_id res chain seq x y z
N MET A 1 -3.29 28.16 19.89
CA MET A 1 -4.16 27.97 18.70
C MET A 1 -4.97 26.68 18.80
N PHE A 2 -4.37 25.54 19.14
CA PHE A 2 -5.07 24.25 19.27
C PHE A 2 -6.02 24.17 20.48
N GLU A 3 -5.60 24.62 21.67
CA GLU A 3 -6.48 24.70 22.85
C GLU A 3 -7.70 25.59 22.63
N ALA A 4 -7.54 26.72 21.94
CA ALA A 4 -8.64 27.62 21.57
C ALA A 4 -9.64 27.00 20.58
N ARG A 5 -9.30 25.85 19.98
CA ARG A 5 -10.17 25.05 19.10
C ARG A 5 -10.63 23.75 19.79
N GLY A 6 -10.41 23.61 21.10
CA GLY A 6 -10.81 22.44 21.87
C GLY A 6 -10.01 21.17 21.57
N VAL A 7 -8.77 21.31 21.06
CA VAL A 7 -7.86 20.18 20.86
C VAL A 7 -6.82 20.21 21.98
N ALA A 8 -6.95 19.28 22.92
CA ALA A 8 -6.02 19.09 24.03
C ALA A 8 -4.92 18.09 23.66
N ALA A 9 -3.87 18.00 24.49
CA ALA A 9 -2.73 17.12 24.21
C ALA A 9 -3.12 15.63 24.27
N GLU A 10 -4.10 15.31 25.11
CA GLU A 10 -4.72 14.00 25.26
C GLU A 10 -5.57 13.57 24.05
N ASP A 11 -5.98 14.52 23.19
CA ASP A 11 -6.74 14.23 21.97
C ASP A 11 -5.82 13.86 20.78
N LEU A 12 -4.50 13.94 20.98
CA LEU A 12 -3.53 13.64 19.93
C LEU A 12 -3.43 12.12 19.69
N PRO A 13 -3.21 11.68 18.43
CA PRO A 13 -2.96 10.28 18.13
C PRO A 13 -1.76 9.74 18.93
N VAL A 14 -1.88 8.49 19.39
CA VAL A 14 -0.80 7.81 20.10
C VAL A 14 0.38 7.58 19.13
N ALA A 15 1.58 7.95 19.56
CA ALA A 15 2.79 7.80 18.75
C ALA A 15 3.08 6.31 18.45
N ASP A 16 2.86 5.45 19.46
CA ASP A 16 3.10 4.02 19.42
C ASP A 16 1.80 3.26 19.75
N PRO A 17 0.93 3.02 18.75
CA PRO A 17 -0.33 2.32 18.94
C PRO A 17 -0.14 0.80 18.96
N ASP A 18 -1.09 0.07 19.52
CA ASP A 18 -1.16 -1.38 19.36
C ASP A 18 -1.30 -1.74 17.88
N LEU A 19 -0.33 -2.48 17.36
CA LEU A 19 -0.28 -2.87 15.95
C LEU A 19 -1.28 -3.98 15.62
N LEU A 20 -1.80 -3.95 14.39
CA LEU A 20 -2.62 -5.01 13.84
C LEU A 20 -1.84 -6.34 13.75
N PRO A 21 -2.52 -7.50 13.82
CA PRO A 21 -1.87 -8.79 13.73
C PRO A 21 -1.05 -8.95 12.44
N LEU A 22 0.17 -9.47 12.58
CA LEU A 22 1.01 -9.82 11.45
C LEU A 22 0.58 -11.17 10.86
N ASN A 23 0.45 -11.24 9.54
CA ASN A 23 0.43 -12.52 8.84
C ASN A 23 1.88 -13.03 8.74
N GLU A 24 2.25 -13.91 9.67
CA GLU A 24 3.60 -14.48 9.79
C GLU A 24 4.06 -15.22 8.53
N GLU A 25 3.16 -15.97 7.88
CA GLU A 25 3.49 -16.71 6.66
C GLU A 25 3.83 -15.76 5.51
N ALA A 26 2.98 -14.76 5.28
CA ALA A 26 3.20 -13.74 4.25
C ALA A 26 4.44 -12.87 4.56
N ALA A 27 4.74 -12.64 5.84
CA ALA A 27 5.92 -11.92 6.27
C ALA A 27 7.19 -12.72 5.99
N ALA A 28 7.22 -14.00 6.35
CA ALA A 28 8.34 -14.90 6.11
C ALA A 28 8.61 -15.09 4.61
N ALA A 29 7.57 -15.31 3.81
CA ALA A 29 7.68 -15.42 2.35
C ALA A 29 8.29 -14.15 1.73
N ARG A 30 7.81 -12.97 2.15
CA ARG A 30 8.36 -11.68 1.70
C ARG A 30 9.81 -11.51 2.11
N GLN A 31 10.14 -11.79 3.37
CA GLN A 31 11.51 -11.65 3.87
C GLN A 31 12.48 -12.54 3.08
N SER A 32 12.11 -13.80 2.87
CA SER A 32 12.93 -14.74 2.08
C SER A 32 13.13 -14.24 0.65
N PHE A 33 12.08 -13.77 -0.01
CA PHE A 33 12.15 -13.25 -1.36
C PHE A 33 13.03 -11.98 -1.45
N VAL A 34 12.77 -10.98 -0.61
CA VAL A 34 13.47 -9.69 -0.64
C VAL A 34 14.95 -9.86 -0.26
N GLN A 35 15.24 -10.65 0.79
CA GLN A 35 16.62 -10.93 1.21
C GLN A 35 17.37 -11.73 0.14
N GLY A 36 16.75 -12.76 -0.44
CA GLY A 36 17.39 -13.58 -1.47
C GLY A 36 17.63 -12.82 -2.79
N THR A 37 16.77 -11.86 -3.12
CA THR A 37 16.86 -11.11 -4.38
C THR A 37 17.75 -9.87 -4.27
N TYR A 38 17.70 -9.15 -3.14
CA TYR A 38 18.32 -7.82 -3.01
C TYR A 38 19.27 -7.68 -1.82
N GLY A 39 19.50 -8.75 -1.04
CA GLY A 39 20.35 -8.71 0.15
C GLY A 39 21.79 -8.29 -0.15
N GLU A 40 22.36 -8.77 -1.25
CA GLU A 40 23.71 -8.39 -1.70
C GLU A 40 23.75 -7.00 -2.35
N THR A 41 22.62 -6.52 -2.89
CA THR A 41 22.52 -5.19 -3.49
C THR A 41 22.48 -4.10 -2.44
N SER A 42 21.61 -4.24 -1.42
CA SER A 42 21.52 -3.28 -0.33
C SER A 42 20.82 -3.88 0.89
N LYS A 43 21.63 -4.35 1.85
CA LYS A 43 21.12 -4.85 3.14
C LYS A 43 20.28 -3.80 3.87
N GLY A 44 20.68 -2.53 3.86
CA GLY A 44 19.95 -1.46 4.54
C GLY A 44 18.52 -1.29 4.01
N VAL A 45 18.32 -1.34 2.68
CA VAL A 45 16.98 -1.25 2.07
C VAL A 45 16.13 -2.47 2.43
N VAL A 46 16.72 -3.67 2.44
CA VAL A 46 16.02 -4.89 2.85
C VAL A 46 15.60 -4.78 4.32
N ASP A 47 16.50 -4.38 5.21
CA ASP A 47 16.23 -4.25 6.64
C ASP A 47 15.12 -3.21 6.91
N TYR A 48 15.16 -2.03 6.26
CA TYR A 48 14.13 -1.01 6.40
C TYR A 48 12.78 -1.44 5.84
N THR A 49 12.78 -2.20 4.74
CA THR A 49 11.55 -2.76 4.15
C THR A 49 10.85 -3.67 5.15
N VAL A 50 11.60 -4.49 5.90
CA VAL A 50 11.03 -5.34 6.93
C VAL A 50 10.60 -4.52 8.15
N GLN A 51 11.54 -3.80 8.77
CA GLN A 51 11.34 -3.20 10.09
C GLN A 51 10.39 -2.02 10.06
N LEU A 52 10.57 -1.08 9.12
CA LEU A 52 9.82 0.18 9.12
C LEU A 52 8.52 0.07 8.33
N LEU A 53 8.49 -0.74 7.28
CA LEU A 53 7.28 -0.88 6.45
C LEU A 53 6.38 -1.99 6.99
N PHE A 54 6.82 -3.24 6.94
CA PHE A 54 5.91 -4.38 7.12
C PHE A 54 5.72 -4.83 8.57
N LEU A 55 6.64 -4.48 9.48
CA LEU A 55 6.50 -4.73 10.92
C LEU A 55 5.99 -3.53 11.71
N ASP A 56 5.83 -2.37 11.08
CA ASP A 56 5.30 -1.15 11.72
C ASP A 56 4.24 -0.46 10.84
N LEU A 57 4.64 0.36 9.86
CA LEU A 57 3.73 1.24 9.11
C LEU A 57 2.48 0.52 8.55
N TRP A 58 2.64 -0.68 8.01
CA TRP A 58 1.55 -1.46 7.42
C TRP A 58 0.61 -2.11 8.44
N LEU A 59 1.01 -2.17 9.71
CA LEU A 59 0.23 -2.72 10.82
C LEU A 59 -0.40 -1.62 11.68
N ARG A 60 -0.10 -0.34 11.45
CA ARG A 60 -0.71 0.74 12.22
C ARG A 60 -2.26 0.73 12.09
N PRO A 61 -3.02 0.84 13.18
CA PRO A 61 -4.48 0.68 13.16
C PRO A 61 -5.23 1.92 12.67
N ASP A 62 -4.55 3.07 12.55
CA ASP A 62 -5.13 4.36 12.16
C ASP A 62 -5.79 4.35 10.77
N LEU A 63 -5.42 3.38 9.93
CA LEU A 63 -5.98 3.17 8.59
C LEU A 63 -6.13 1.68 8.32
N ALA A 64 -7.34 1.26 7.97
CA ALA A 64 -7.64 -0.13 7.66
C ALA A 64 -6.72 -0.66 6.54
N PRO A 65 -6.29 -1.94 6.56
CA PRO A 65 -5.42 -2.50 5.53
C PRO A 65 -5.93 -2.30 4.10
N ARG A 66 -7.24 -2.38 3.90
CA ARG A 66 -7.92 -2.08 2.62
C ARG A 66 -7.58 -0.67 2.15
N ASP A 67 -7.84 0.33 2.98
CA ASP A 67 -7.70 1.74 2.65
C ASP A 67 -6.23 2.13 2.49
N ARG A 68 -5.36 1.59 3.36
CA ARG A 68 -3.90 1.74 3.23
C ARG A 68 -3.39 1.24 1.89
N SER A 69 -3.92 0.11 1.43
CA SER A 69 -3.55 -0.45 0.12
C SER A 69 -4.10 0.40 -1.01
N MET A 70 -5.35 0.86 -0.91
CA MET A 70 -5.98 1.73 -1.91
C MET A 70 -5.20 3.04 -2.10
N VAL A 71 -4.81 3.72 -1.02
CA VAL A 71 -4.01 4.97 -1.12
C VAL A 71 -2.60 4.71 -1.64
N THR A 72 -2.02 3.54 -1.35
CA THR A 72 -0.71 3.14 -1.91
C THR A 72 -0.80 2.95 -3.42
N VAL A 73 -1.83 2.23 -3.90
CA VAL A 73 -2.07 2.05 -5.34
C VAL A 73 -2.30 3.40 -6.02
N ALA A 74 -3.12 4.27 -5.42
CA ALA A 74 -3.35 5.61 -5.95
C ALA A 74 -2.05 6.41 -6.07
N ALA A 75 -1.20 6.40 -5.04
CA ALA A 75 0.09 7.09 -5.06
C ALA A 75 1.03 6.56 -6.14
N LEU A 76 1.10 5.23 -6.35
CA LEU A 76 1.92 4.62 -7.39
C LEU A 76 1.45 5.03 -8.79
N ILE A 77 0.14 5.06 -9.03
CA ILE A 77 -0.44 5.54 -10.29
C ILE A 77 -0.07 7.01 -10.49
N THR A 78 -0.29 7.86 -9.48
CA THR A 78 0.01 9.30 -9.56
C THR A 78 1.50 9.59 -9.78
N ALA A 79 2.40 8.77 -9.23
CA ALA A 79 3.83 8.91 -9.42
C ALA A 79 4.34 8.29 -10.74
N GLY A 80 3.48 7.69 -11.55
CA GLY A 80 3.88 7.02 -12.79
C GLY A 80 4.74 5.78 -12.56
N GLN A 81 4.48 5.01 -11.48
CA GLN A 81 5.25 3.85 -11.05
C GLN A 81 4.47 2.52 -11.19
N PRO A 82 4.08 2.11 -12.42
CA PRO A 82 3.27 0.91 -12.64
C PRO A 82 4.00 -0.38 -12.23
N ASP A 83 5.34 -0.40 -12.20
CA ASP A 83 6.13 -1.61 -11.89
C ASP A 83 5.86 -2.15 -10.48
N GLN A 84 5.50 -1.29 -9.53
CA GLN A 84 5.14 -1.69 -8.16
C GLN A 84 3.63 -1.96 -8.01
N MET A 85 2.82 -1.58 -8.99
CA MET A 85 1.36 -1.64 -8.90
C MET A 85 0.84 -3.07 -8.85
N SER A 86 1.48 -4.03 -9.53
CA SER A 86 1.01 -5.43 -9.54
C SER A 86 0.93 -6.02 -8.12
N PHE A 87 1.99 -5.85 -7.32
CA PHE A 87 2.02 -6.32 -5.93
C PHE A 87 0.99 -5.57 -5.07
N HIS A 88 0.97 -4.25 -5.14
CA HIS A 88 0.11 -3.45 -4.27
C HIS A 88 -1.37 -3.53 -4.62
N LEU A 89 -1.73 -3.69 -5.90
CA LEU A 89 -3.12 -3.90 -6.30
C LEU A 89 -3.60 -5.28 -5.87
N ASN A 90 -2.78 -6.33 -6.00
CA ASN A 90 -3.13 -7.64 -5.47
C ASN A 90 -3.36 -7.58 -3.95
N ARG A 91 -2.44 -6.97 -3.22
CA ARG A 91 -2.57 -6.76 -1.77
C ARG A 91 -3.82 -5.95 -1.41
N ALA A 92 -4.17 -4.93 -2.19
CA ALA A 92 -5.39 -4.16 -1.97
C ALA A 92 -6.64 -5.01 -2.10
N MET A 93 -6.69 -5.87 -3.11
CA MET A 93 -7.80 -6.77 -3.34
C MET A 93 -7.86 -7.91 -2.32
N ASP A 94 -6.71 -8.43 -1.86
CA ASP A 94 -6.64 -9.39 -0.74
C ASP A 94 -7.19 -8.77 0.56
N ASN A 95 -6.98 -7.47 0.73
CA ASN A 95 -7.52 -6.69 1.84
C ASN A 95 -8.99 -6.24 1.62
N GLY A 96 -9.64 -6.65 0.54
CA GLY A 96 -11.06 -6.42 0.29
C GLY A 96 -11.40 -5.27 -0.66
N LEU A 97 -10.44 -4.67 -1.36
CA LEU A 97 -10.74 -3.76 -2.46
C LEU A 97 -11.34 -4.55 -3.64
N THR A 98 -12.52 -4.17 -4.11
CA THR A 98 -13.16 -4.83 -5.24
C THR A 98 -12.57 -4.37 -6.58
N GLN A 99 -12.76 -5.18 -7.63
CA GLN A 99 -12.39 -4.79 -8.99
C GLN A 99 -13.13 -3.52 -9.45
N GLU A 100 -14.39 -3.36 -9.05
CA GLU A 100 -15.20 -2.17 -9.36
C GLU A 100 -14.60 -0.91 -8.70
N GLU A 101 -14.25 -0.98 -7.42
CA GLU A 101 -13.61 0.12 -6.70
C GLU A 101 -12.22 0.46 -7.28
N ALA A 102 -11.43 -0.55 -7.65
CA ALA A 102 -10.15 -0.34 -8.33
C ALA A 102 -10.32 0.34 -9.70
N GLY A 103 -11.37 -0.04 -10.45
CA GLY A 103 -11.78 0.66 -11.67
C GLY A 103 -12.18 2.12 -11.40
N GLY A 104 -12.90 2.36 -10.31
CA GLY A 104 -13.24 3.70 -9.82
C GLY A 104 -12.01 4.56 -9.51
N VAL A 105 -11.00 3.99 -8.84
CA VAL A 105 -9.71 4.67 -8.56
C VAL A 105 -9.03 5.10 -9.86
N LEU A 106 -8.92 4.21 -10.85
CA LEU A 106 -8.33 4.52 -12.16
C LEU A 106 -9.08 5.65 -12.87
N ALA A 107 -10.42 5.57 -12.91
CA ALA A 107 -11.25 6.58 -13.53
C ALA A 107 -11.11 7.94 -12.84
N HIS A 108 -11.09 7.97 -11.51
CA HIS A 108 -10.90 9.19 -10.73
C HIS A 108 -9.53 9.82 -10.99
N LEU A 109 -8.47 9.01 -10.98
CA LEU A 109 -7.10 9.49 -11.17
C LEU A 109 -6.81 9.97 -12.59
N ALA A 110 -7.63 9.63 -13.60
CA ALA A 110 -7.44 10.20 -14.93
C ALA A 110 -7.59 11.73 -14.89
N PHE A 111 -8.51 12.23 -14.07
CA PHE A 111 -8.74 13.66 -13.89
C PHE A 111 -7.70 14.34 -12.99
N TYR A 112 -7.22 13.66 -11.95
CA TYR A 112 -6.36 14.26 -10.92
C TYR A 112 -4.86 14.02 -11.12
N ALA A 113 -4.49 12.91 -11.75
CA ALA A 113 -3.11 12.53 -12.02
C ALA A 113 -2.76 12.54 -13.52
N GLY A 114 -3.77 12.70 -14.39
CA GLY A 114 -3.60 12.78 -15.84
C GLY A 114 -3.76 11.45 -16.55
N TRP A 115 -4.20 11.54 -17.81
CA TRP A 115 -4.48 10.37 -18.66
C TRP A 115 -3.25 9.50 -18.89
N THR A 116 -2.06 10.08 -19.05
CA THR A 116 -0.82 9.32 -19.32
C THR A 116 -0.49 8.36 -18.19
N HIS A 117 -0.55 8.81 -16.94
CA HIS A 117 -0.30 7.98 -15.76
C HIS A 117 -1.31 6.82 -15.66
N VAL A 118 -2.60 7.09 -15.88
CA VAL A 118 -3.63 6.05 -15.82
C VAL A 118 -3.49 5.05 -16.97
N PHE A 119 -3.20 5.50 -18.20
CA PHE A 119 -3.00 4.60 -19.33
C PHE A 119 -1.73 3.73 -19.19
N SER A 120 -0.72 4.19 -18.46
CA SER A 120 0.41 3.35 -18.05
C SER A 120 0.04 2.31 -16.99
N ALA A 121 -0.92 2.62 -16.11
CA ALA A 121 -1.40 1.71 -15.05
C ALA A 121 -2.41 0.66 -15.54
N MET A 122 -3.22 0.98 -16.55
CA MET A 122 -4.30 0.10 -17.04
C MET A 122 -3.85 -1.31 -17.45
N PRO A 123 -2.71 -1.52 -18.17
CA PRO A 123 -2.24 -2.85 -18.49
C PRO A 123 -1.97 -3.71 -17.26
N VAL A 124 -1.39 -3.10 -16.20
CA VAL A 124 -1.11 -3.80 -14.94
C VAL A 124 -2.41 -4.16 -14.23
N ALA A 125 -3.37 -3.23 -14.14
CA ALA A 125 -4.69 -3.51 -13.55
C ALA A 125 -5.42 -4.63 -14.28
N LYS A 126 -5.44 -4.59 -15.62
CA LYS A 126 -6.04 -5.61 -16.47
C LYS A 126 -5.46 -7.00 -16.19
N GLU A 127 -4.13 -7.10 -16.08
CA GLU A 127 -3.46 -8.37 -15.82
C GLU A 127 -3.78 -8.91 -14.42
N VAL A 128 -3.79 -8.04 -13.40
CA VAL A 128 -4.18 -8.43 -12.04
C VAL A 128 -5.62 -8.93 -12.00
N PHE A 129 -6.55 -8.24 -12.65
CA PHE A 129 -7.95 -8.67 -12.69
C PHE A 129 -8.13 -10.00 -13.40
N LYS A 130 -7.43 -10.20 -14.53
CA LYS A 130 -7.47 -11.45 -15.28
C LYS A 130 -6.97 -12.62 -14.43
N ASN A 131 -5.83 -12.48 -13.76
CA ASN A 131 -5.22 -13.55 -12.98
C ASN A 131 -5.99 -13.93 -11.70
N ARG A 132 -7.04 -13.16 -11.34
CA ARG A 132 -7.91 -13.42 -10.19
C ARG A 132 -9.31 -13.93 -10.61
N ALA A 133 -9.60 -13.95 -11.91
CA ALA A 133 -10.86 -14.47 -12.44
C ALA A 133 -10.81 -15.98 -12.75
N ASP A 134 -9.60 -16.56 -12.73
CA ASP A 134 -9.31 -17.99 -12.83
C ASP A 134 -9.23 -18.63 -11.44
#